data_AF-A0AAD3RLV5-F1
#
_entry.id   AF-A0AAD3RLV5-F1
#
_cell.length_a   1.000
_cell.length_b   1.000
_cell.length_c   1.000
_cell.angle_alpha   90.00
_cell.angle_beta   90.00
_cell.angle_gamma   90.00
#
_symmetry.space_group_name_H-M   'P 1'
#
loop_
_entity.id
_entity.type
_entity.pdbx_description
1 polymer ?
#
loop_
_entity_poly.entity_id
_entity_poly.type
_entity_poly.pdbx_seq_one_letter_code
_entity_poly.pdbx_strand_id
1 'polypeptide(L)'
;MMMKLSLLLVFALLALSSTSPLDTVNTEDRNVSSLNFDVGSSPEISPNRLITALPLLGVAKLRQKRKVQSSSFVSGDGSNLQWVTWNNSLPNYAVSIYNDYVKRTHYICKCRCEAGFYTPSEGSYCHYANKEKEYNCSPFEILVNKDNFEILEWKDDSYGSVPKDSVRTCPGMHMYIGKNKYGLGKVSTKDKVFYLPWEGSEYKYTSYQVLTTNENIISQKIYDVKYNTDESKIIQYPPEVIREKQPSATMKADQW
;
A
#
# COMPACT_ATOMS: atom_id res chain seq x y z
N MET A 1 37.71 38.54 -48.80
CA MET A 1 37.12 37.19 -48.69
C MET A 1 36.73 37.00 -47.23
N MET A 2 35.46 37.03 -46.81
CA MET A 2 34.33 36.11 -47.11
C MET A 2 34.66 34.66 -46.66
N MET A 3 33.87 33.96 -45.84
CA MET A 3 32.64 34.27 -45.06
C MET A 3 32.83 33.77 -43.60
N LYS A 4 32.21 34.23 -42.50
CA LYS A 4 31.01 35.03 -42.16
C LYS A 4 29.65 34.27 -42.12
N LEU A 5 29.00 34.30 -40.94
CA LEU A 5 27.60 33.93 -40.61
C LEU A 5 27.13 32.46 -40.83
N SER A 6 27.04 31.70 -39.73
CA SER A 6 25.95 30.73 -39.50
C SER A 6 25.78 30.45 -38.00
N LEU A 7 25.22 31.41 -37.27
CA LEU A 7 24.95 31.28 -35.82
C LEU A 7 23.87 32.27 -35.34
N LEU A 8 22.81 32.45 -36.14
CA LEU A 8 21.70 33.38 -35.88
C LEU A 8 20.44 32.99 -36.67
N LEU A 9 19.83 31.82 -36.38
CA LEU A 9 18.57 31.42 -37.03
C LEU A 9 17.69 30.40 -36.23
N VAL A 10 17.74 30.44 -34.90
CA VAL A 10 16.81 29.67 -34.01
C VAL A 10 16.29 30.50 -32.84
N PHE A 11 16.12 31.82 -33.02
CA PHE A 11 15.61 32.74 -31.98
C PHE A 11 14.44 33.64 -32.43
N ALA A 12 13.67 33.18 -33.41
CA ALA A 12 12.47 33.88 -33.89
C ALA A 12 11.35 32.90 -34.26
N LEU A 13 10.73 32.27 -33.25
CA LEU A 13 9.39 31.62 -33.33
C LEU A 13 8.88 31.17 -31.95
N LEU A 14 8.89 32.07 -30.95
CA LEU A 14 8.21 31.88 -29.65
C LEU A 14 7.59 33.20 -29.18
N ALA A 15 6.54 33.63 -29.88
CA ALA A 15 5.63 34.66 -29.43
C ALA A 15 4.23 34.37 -30.01
N LEU A 16 3.18 34.67 -29.22
CA LEU A 16 1.75 34.56 -29.55
C LEU A 16 1.12 33.15 -29.56
N SER A 17 0.79 32.66 -28.37
CA SER A 17 -0.47 31.91 -28.14
C SER A 17 -0.85 31.85 -26.64
N SER A 18 -1.04 33.03 -26.04
CA SER A 18 -1.68 33.17 -24.72
C SER A 18 -3.20 33.34 -24.87
N THR A 19 -3.95 32.25 -24.80
CA THR A 19 -5.42 32.29 -24.66
C THR A 19 -5.92 31.17 -23.77
N SER A 20 -6.26 31.52 -22.53
CA SER A 20 -7.15 30.73 -21.67
C SER A 20 -8.60 30.92 -22.12
N PRO A 21 -9.42 29.87 -22.23
CA PRO A 21 -10.86 29.97 -22.12
C PRO A 21 -11.28 29.63 -20.68
N LEU A 22 -11.88 30.61 -19.99
CA LEU A 22 -12.82 30.32 -18.91
C LEU A 22 -14.19 30.00 -19.53
N ASP A 23 -14.96 29.19 -18.82
CA ASP A 23 -16.41 28.99 -18.92
C ASP A 23 -17.05 28.65 -20.28
N THR A 24 -17.69 27.48 -20.32
CA THR A 24 -19.17 27.45 -20.31
C THR A 24 -19.64 26.12 -19.71
N VAL A 25 -20.49 26.20 -18.68
CA VAL A 25 -21.20 25.04 -18.12
C VAL A 25 -22.23 24.54 -19.12
N ASN A 26 -22.25 23.24 -19.40
CA ASN A 26 -23.41 22.54 -19.95
C ASN A 26 -23.38 21.07 -19.49
N THR A 27 -23.92 20.83 -18.29
CA THR A 27 -24.29 19.49 -17.85
C THR A 27 -25.76 19.31 -18.18
N GLU A 28 -26.10 18.36 -19.06
CA GLU A 28 -27.50 17.99 -19.30
C GLU A 28 -28.10 17.39 -18.01
N ASP A 29 -29.15 18.02 -17.49
CA ASP A 29 -29.96 17.47 -16.39
C ASP A 29 -30.71 16.21 -16.87
N ARG A 30 -30.07 15.06 -16.72
CA ARG A 30 -30.78 13.77 -16.78
C ARG A 30 -31.42 13.48 -15.42
N ASN A 31 -32.70 13.81 -15.34
CA ASN A 31 -33.61 13.37 -14.27
C ASN A 31 -33.44 11.87 -13.98
N VAL A 32 -32.78 11.54 -12.87
CA VAL A 32 -32.84 10.21 -12.25
C VAL A 32 -33.71 10.35 -11.00
N SER A 33 -34.85 9.67 -11.03
CA SER A 33 -35.85 9.75 -9.96
C SER A 33 -35.25 9.34 -8.60
N SER A 34 -35.31 10.22 -7.62
CA SER A 34 -34.88 9.96 -6.25
C SER A 34 -35.83 8.98 -5.57
N LEU A 35 -35.41 7.71 -5.47
CA LEU A 35 -36.04 6.76 -4.56
C LEU A 35 -35.64 7.11 -3.13
N ASN A 36 -36.51 7.85 -2.44
CA ASN A 36 -36.37 8.11 -1.02
C ASN A 36 -36.42 6.78 -0.25
N PHE A 37 -35.33 6.46 0.44
CA PHE A 37 -35.27 5.31 1.35
C PHE A 37 -35.31 5.84 2.79
N ASP A 38 -36.48 5.79 3.41
CA ASP A 38 -36.67 6.23 4.79
C ASP A 38 -35.87 5.34 5.75
N VAL A 39 -34.84 5.91 6.37
CA VAL A 39 -34.07 5.25 7.43
C VAL A 39 -34.83 5.36 8.74
N GLY A 40 -35.56 4.29 9.09
CA GLY A 40 -36.12 4.11 10.43
C GLY A 40 -35.02 4.02 11.49
N SER A 41 -35.21 4.73 12.60
CA SER A 41 -34.24 4.83 13.69
C SER A 41 -33.99 3.50 14.42
N SER A 42 -32.71 3.16 14.62
CA SER A 42 -32.29 2.08 15.53
C SER A 42 -32.23 2.56 16.98
N PRO A 43 -32.62 1.72 17.97
CA PRO A 43 -32.27 1.93 19.37
C PRO A 43 -30.91 1.29 19.73
N GLU A 44 -30.21 1.90 20.68
CA GLU A 44 -28.89 1.48 21.15
C GLU A 44 -28.93 0.21 22.02
N ILE A 45 -27.86 -0.60 22.01
CA ILE A 45 -27.67 -1.72 22.95
C ILE A 45 -26.41 -1.48 23.80
N SER A 46 -26.62 -1.39 25.12
CA SER A 46 -25.56 -1.19 26.11
C SER A 46 -24.78 -2.50 26.39
N PRO A 47 -23.44 -2.48 26.51
CA PRO A 47 -22.64 -3.69 26.64
C PRO A 47 -22.45 -4.09 28.11
N ASN A 48 -23.16 -5.14 28.56
CA ASN A 48 -22.86 -5.77 29.84
C ASN A 48 -23.20 -7.27 29.84
N ARG A 49 -22.21 -8.12 29.52
CA ARG A 49 -22.04 -9.44 30.15
C ARG A 49 -20.66 -10.04 29.90
N LEU A 50 -19.86 -10.08 30.97
CA LEU A 50 -18.70 -10.96 31.10
C LEU A 50 -19.17 -12.43 30.97
N ILE A 51 -18.44 -13.24 30.20
CA ILE A 51 -18.48 -14.70 30.36
C ILE A 51 -17.06 -15.19 30.64
N THR A 52 -16.97 -15.89 31.76
CA THR A 52 -15.77 -16.43 32.39
C THR A 52 -15.13 -17.53 31.53
N ALA A 53 -13.80 -17.56 31.48
CA ALA A 53 -13.07 -18.69 30.91
C ALA A 53 -13.10 -19.92 31.85
N LEU A 54 -13.02 -21.13 31.28
CA LEU A 54 -12.29 -22.28 31.83
C LEU A 54 -12.01 -23.30 30.68
N PRO A 55 -10.95 -24.12 30.78
CA PRO A 55 -10.36 -24.85 29.65
C PRO A 55 -10.79 -26.33 29.60
N LEU A 56 -10.37 -27.06 28.56
CA LEU A 56 -9.98 -28.47 28.67
C LEU A 56 -9.11 -28.92 27.48
N LEU A 57 -8.29 -29.95 27.69
CA LEU A 57 -7.17 -30.32 26.80
C LEU A 57 -7.53 -31.32 25.69
N GLY A 58 -6.97 -31.06 24.50
CA GLY A 58 -6.04 -32.00 23.85
C GLY A 58 -6.60 -33.16 23.02
N VAL A 59 -6.36 -33.10 21.70
CA VAL A 59 -5.98 -34.27 20.90
C VAL A 59 -4.84 -33.87 19.95
N ALA A 60 -3.69 -34.52 20.06
CA ALA A 60 -2.59 -34.32 19.13
C ALA A 60 -2.85 -35.05 17.81
N LYS A 61 -2.75 -34.35 16.67
CA LYS A 61 -2.66 -34.99 15.35
C LYS A 61 -1.55 -34.32 14.55
N LEU A 62 -0.35 -34.91 14.58
CA LEU A 62 0.79 -34.45 13.79
C LEU A 62 0.45 -34.53 12.30
N ARG A 63 0.12 -33.38 11.72
CA ARG A 63 0.18 -33.16 10.28
C ARG A 63 1.26 -32.12 10.03
N GLN A 64 2.39 -32.55 9.49
CA GLN A 64 3.56 -31.72 9.22
C GLN A 64 3.28 -30.81 8.00
N LYS A 65 2.34 -29.86 8.15
CA LYS A 65 2.26 -28.71 7.24
C LYS A 65 3.59 -27.97 7.37
N ARG A 66 4.27 -27.72 6.25
CA ARG A 66 5.42 -26.80 6.19
C ARG A 66 5.00 -25.50 6.86
N LYS A 67 5.53 -25.23 8.05
CA LYS A 67 5.42 -23.92 8.68
C LYS A 67 6.35 -23.00 7.91
N VAL A 68 5.86 -22.47 6.79
CA VAL A 68 6.39 -21.22 6.26
C VAL A 68 6.25 -20.24 7.42
N GLN A 69 7.37 -19.91 8.07
CA GLN A 69 7.41 -18.83 9.03
C GLN A 69 7.27 -17.55 8.21
N SER A 70 6.01 -17.23 7.90
CA SER A 70 5.64 -15.90 7.48
C SER A 70 5.86 -14.99 8.69
N SER A 71 7.09 -14.49 8.82
CA SER A 71 7.36 -13.25 9.52
C SER A 71 6.86 -12.09 8.65
N SER A 72 5.59 -12.14 8.25
CA SER A 72 4.91 -11.01 7.65
C SER A 72 4.77 -9.96 8.75
N PHE A 73 5.77 -9.11 8.84
CA PHE A 73 5.54 -7.80 9.40
C PHE A 73 4.60 -7.08 8.43
N VAL A 74 3.29 -7.25 8.65
CA VAL A 74 2.27 -6.37 8.11
C VAL A 74 2.64 -4.99 8.63
N SER A 75 2.93 -4.07 7.73
CA SER A 75 3.15 -2.67 8.10
C SER A 75 1.93 -2.21 8.88
N GLY A 76 2.13 -1.71 10.11
CA GLY A 76 1.05 -1.41 11.07
C GLY A 76 0.06 -0.30 10.65
N ASP A 77 0.16 0.14 9.40
CA ASP A 77 -0.68 1.11 8.67
C ASP A 77 -1.83 0.47 7.88
N GLY A 78 -1.89 -0.86 7.81
CA GLY A 78 -2.90 -1.57 7.01
C GLY A 78 -2.58 -1.70 5.51
N SER A 79 -1.38 -1.27 5.08
CA SER A 79 -0.94 -1.44 3.70
C SER A 79 -0.58 -2.89 3.34
N ASN A 80 -0.79 -3.25 2.08
CA ASN A 80 -0.48 -4.55 1.49
C ASN A 80 1.01 -4.72 1.12
N LEU A 81 1.85 -3.77 1.53
CA LEU A 81 3.31 -3.89 1.45
C LEU A 81 3.84 -4.85 2.52
N GLN A 82 4.57 -5.86 2.06
CA GLN A 82 5.11 -6.91 2.90
C GLN A 82 6.60 -7.07 2.66
N TRP A 83 7.36 -7.25 3.73
CA TRP A 83 8.73 -7.75 3.65
C TRP A 83 8.70 -9.28 3.64
N VAL A 84 9.22 -9.87 2.57
CA VAL A 84 9.22 -11.32 2.35
C VAL A 84 10.66 -11.81 2.36
N THR A 85 10.98 -12.70 3.30
CA THR A 85 12.30 -13.33 3.40
C THR A 85 12.65 -14.09 2.12
N TRP A 86 13.86 -13.85 1.60
CA TRP A 86 14.38 -14.54 0.42
C TRP A 86 14.41 -16.06 0.62
N ASN A 87 13.89 -16.80 -0.37
CA ASN A 87 13.80 -18.27 -0.34
C ASN A 87 14.24 -18.88 -1.68
N ASN A 88 15.42 -18.47 -2.18
CA ASN A 88 16.04 -18.93 -3.43
C ASN A 88 15.29 -18.60 -4.73
N SER A 89 14.18 -17.87 -4.66
CA SER A 89 13.47 -17.32 -5.81
C SER A 89 12.95 -15.91 -5.49
N LEU A 90 12.87 -15.07 -6.51
CA LEU A 90 12.18 -13.78 -6.43
C LEU A 90 10.69 -14.00 -6.16
N PRO A 91 10.09 -13.39 -5.12
CA PRO A 91 8.64 -13.49 -4.90
C PRO A 91 7.86 -12.75 -5.99
N ASN A 92 6.64 -13.23 -6.26
CA ASN A 92 5.69 -12.50 -7.11
C ASN A 92 5.39 -11.11 -6.53
N TYR A 93 5.15 -10.14 -7.40
CA TYR A 93 4.86 -8.74 -7.04
C TYR A 93 5.98 -8.05 -6.23
N ALA A 94 7.23 -8.50 -6.40
CA ALA A 94 8.41 -7.80 -5.89
C ALA A 94 8.51 -6.39 -6.48
N VAL A 95 8.60 -5.38 -5.61
CA VAL A 95 8.72 -3.98 -6.01
C VAL A 95 10.12 -3.74 -6.59
N SER A 96 10.18 -3.07 -7.74
CA SER A 96 11.42 -2.81 -8.46
C SER A 96 11.43 -1.46 -9.15
N ILE A 97 12.62 -1.02 -9.56
CA ILE A 97 12.82 0.03 -10.54
C ILE A 97 13.67 -0.52 -11.69
N TYR A 98 13.48 0.03 -12.88
CA TYR A 98 14.53 -0.05 -13.90
C TYR A 98 15.59 1.00 -13.59
N ASN A 99 16.84 0.59 -13.41
CA ASN A 99 17.94 1.50 -13.15
C ASN A 99 18.62 1.87 -14.46
N ASP A 100 18.34 3.08 -14.95
CA ASP A 100 18.87 3.60 -16.21
C ASP A 100 20.38 3.86 -16.22
N TYR A 101 21.03 3.95 -15.07
CA TYR A 101 22.48 4.15 -15.00
C TYR A 101 23.25 2.86 -15.33
N VAL A 102 22.74 1.71 -14.88
CA VAL A 102 23.32 0.36 -15.11
C VAL A 102 22.53 -0.52 -16.08
N LYS A 103 21.45 0.00 -16.66
CA LYS A 103 20.58 -0.69 -17.64
C LYS A 103 20.03 -2.04 -17.19
N ARG A 104 19.70 -2.18 -15.89
CA ARG A 104 19.15 -3.40 -15.29
C ARG A 104 18.07 -3.11 -14.26
N THR A 105 17.21 -4.09 -14.00
CA THR A 105 16.19 -4.02 -12.94
C THR A 105 16.84 -4.18 -11.57
N HIS A 106 16.48 -3.29 -10.65
CA HIS A 106 16.86 -3.32 -9.24
C HIS A 106 15.59 -3.56 -8.42
N TYR A 107 15.55 -4.68 -7.69
CA TYR A 107 14.46 -5.00 -6.76
C TYR A 107 14.75 -4.41 -5.39
N ILE A 108 13.73 -3.90 -4.73
CA ILE A 108 13.84 -3.31 -3.40
C ILE A 108 14.06 -4.42 -2.38
N CYS A 109 15.20 -4.39 -1.69
CA CYS A 109 15.54 -5.32 -0.63
C CYS A 109 15.93 -4.58 0.64
N LYS A 110 15.99 -5.30 1.77
CA LYS A 110 16.67 -4.81 2.97
C LYS A 110 17.51 -5.89 3.65
N CYS A 111 18.56 -5.43 4.31
CA CYS A 111 19.31 -6.21 5.28
C CYS A 111 19.03 -5.70 6.69
N ARG A 112 18.28 -6.46 7.50
CA ARG A 112 17.69 -5.99 8.77
C ARG A 112 16.80 -4.75 8.56
N CYS A 113 17.37 -3.57 8.70
CA CYS A 113 16.70 -2.28 8.51
C CYS A 113 17.35 -1.40 7.43
N GLU A 114 18.44 -1.87 6.81
CA GLU A 114 19.18 -1.14 5.79
C GLU A 114 18.59 -1.45 4.42
N ALA A 115 17.93 -0.48 3.77
CA ALA A 115 17.44 -0.65 2.41
C ALA A 115 18.58 -0.63 1.37
N GLY A 116 18.35 -1.34 0.27
CA GLY A 116 19.30 -1.52 -0.81
C GLY A 116 18.65 -2.10 -2.05
N PHE A 117 19.45 -2.73 -2.92
CA PHE A 117 18.95 -3.42 -4.11
C PHE A 117 19.36 -4.89 -4.18
N TYR A 118 18.50 -5.69 -4.81
CA TYR A 118 18.80 -7.03 -5.31
C TYR A 118 18.73 -6.99 -6.85
N THR A 119 19.67 -7.68 -7.52
CA THR A 119 19.58 -7.96 -8.96
C THR A 119 20.08 -9.38 -9.25
N PRO A 120 19.39 -10.18 -10.08
CA PRO A 120 19.82 -11.54 -10.40
C PRO A 120 21.24 -11.65 -10.97
N SER A 121 21.75 -10.60 -11.61
CA SER A 121 23.08 -10.55 -12.23
C SER A 121 24.25 -10.44 -11.25
N GLU A 122 24.00 -10.12 -9.97
CA GLU A 122 25.06 -10.01 -8.92
C GLU A 122 24.92 -11.09 -7.83
N GLY A 123 24.12 -12.12 -8.10
CA GLY A 123 23.88 -13.24 -7.20
C GLY A 123 22.79 -12.96 -6.17
N SER A 124 22.49 -13.98 -5.35
CA SER A 124 21.40 -13.94 -4.37
C SER A 124 21.79 -13.20 -3.09
N TYR A 125 22.03 -11.89 -3.20
CA TYR A 125 22.37 -11.01 -2.08
C TYR A 125 21.59 -9.69 -2.15
N CYS A 126 21.27 -9.12 -0.99
CA CYS A 126 20.88 -7.72 -0.90
C CYS A 126 22.14 -6.86 -0.74
N HIS A 127 22.32 -5.90 -1.66
CA HIS A 127 23.40 -4.91 -1.67
C HIS A 127 22.91 -3.65 -0.96
N TYR A 128 23.53 -3.29 0.18
CA TYR A 128 23.07 -2.18 1.02
C TYR A 128 24.24 -1.33 1.53
N ALA A 129 23.97 -0.04 1.74
CA ALA A 129 24.94 0.91 2.26
C ALA A 129 24.96 0.87 3.80
N ASN A 130 26.13 0.76 4.41
CA ASN A 130 26.30 0.96 5.84
C ASN A 130 27.74 1.37 6.19
N LYS A 131 27.92 2.27 7.17
CA LYS A 131 29.23 2.63 7.74
C LYS A 131 30.30 2.86 6.66
N GLU A 132 29.99 3.70 5.68
CA GLU A 132 30.90 4.15 4.62
C GLU A 132 31.26 3.07 3.58
N LYS A 133 30.59 1.91 3.59
CA LYS A 133 30.81 0.82 2.62
C LYS A 133 29.50 0.24 2.07
N GLU A 134 29.60 -0.37 0.89
CA GLU A 134 28.61 -1.33 0.44
C GLU A 134 28.86 -2.67 1.14
N TYR A 135 27.77 -3.32 1.54
CA TYR A 135 27.76 -4.66 2.09
C TYR A 135 26.73 -5.52 1.36
N ASN A 136 27.06 -6.80 1.21
CA ASN A 136 26.15 -7.82 0.71
C ASN A 136 25.62 -8.62 1.90
N CYS A 137 24.36 -9.07 1.87
CA CYS A 137 23.90 -10.04 2.87
C CYS A 137 22.92 -11.09 2.35
N SER A 138 22.92 -12.21 3.07
CA SER A 138 21.95 -13.29 3.01
C SER A 138 21.87 -13.93 4.42
N PRO A 139 20.67 -14.28 4.93
CA PRO A 139 19.36 -14.01 4.34
C PRO A 139 19.02 -12.51 4.33
N PHE A 140 18.12 -12.14 3.44
CA PHE A 140 17.61 -10.77 3.26
C PHE A 140 16.10 -10.81 2.98
N GLU A 141 15.45 -9.66 2.96
CA GLU A 141 14.02 -9.53 2.66
C GLU A 141 13.82 -8.69 1.38
N ILE A 142 12.83 -9.07 0.57
CA ILE A 142 12.34 -8.31 -0.60
C ILE A 142 11.05 -7.58 -0.23
N LEU A 143 10.88 -6.34 -0.70
CA LEU A 143 9.60 -5.65 -0.61
C LEU A 143 8.64 -6.18 -1.67
N VAL A 144 7.46 -6.62 -1.25
CA VAL A 144 6.38 -7.13 -2.10
C VAL A 144 5.16 -6.25 -1.94
N ASN A 145 4.60 -5.77 -3.07
CA ASN A 145 3.28 -5.13 -3.10
C ASN A 145 2.25 -6.21 -3.43
N LYS A 146 1.66 -6.85 -2.41
CA LYS A 146 0.84 -8.04 -2.62
C LYS A 146 -0.33 -7.73 -3.57
N ASP A 147 -0.49 -8.58 -4.60
CA ASP A 147 -1.51 -8.45 -5.65
C ASP A 147 -1.48 -7.11 -6.42
N ASN A 148 -0.36 -6.37 -6.35
CA ASN A 148 -0.20 -4.99 -6.82
C ASN A 148 -1.26 -4.02 -6.29
N PHE A 149 -1.75 -4.22 -5.06
CA PHE A 149 -2.85 -3.45 -4.50
C PHE A 149 -2.49 -1.98 -4.22
N GLU A 150 -1.29 -1.72 -3.70
CA GLU A 150 -0.87 -0.35 -3.35
C GLU A 150 -0.45 0.44 -4.57
N ILE A 151 -0.93 1.69 -4.67
CA ILE A 151 -0.42 2.65 -5.66
C ILE A 151 0.90 3.20 -5.12
N LEU A 152 2.01 2.74 -5.69
CA LEU A 152 3.34 3.19 -5.31
C LEU A 152 3.81 4.36 -6.17
N GLU A 153 4.35 5.39 -5.52
CA GLU A 153 4.88 6.57 -6.18
C GLU A 153 6.23 6.98 -5.58
N TRP A 154 7.04 7.67 -6.39
CA TRP A 154 8.33 8.22 -6.00
C TRP A 154 8.22 9.74 -5.96
N LYS A 155 8.42 10.32 -4.77
CA LYS A 155 8.33 11.77 -4.54
C LYS A 155 9.70 12.35 -4.24
N ASP A 156 10.05 13.46 -4.88
CA ASP A 156 11.29 14.18 -4.64
C ASP A 156 11.33 14.79 -3.24
N ASP A 157 12.46 14.64 -2.55
CA ASP A 157 12.70 15.27 -1.26
C ASP A 157 14.21 15.45 -0.99
N SER A 158 14.57 16.06 0.14
CA SER A 158 15.96 16.40 0.46
C SER A 158 16.25 16.60 1.96
N TYR A 159 17.53 16.60 2.33
CA TYR A 159 18.04 16.99 3.66
C TYR A 159 17.40 16.27 4.86
N GLY A 160 17.01 15.01 4.69
CA GLY A 160 16.37 14.19 5.73
C GLY A 160 14.85 14.34 5.82
N SER A 161 14.24 15.22 5.03
CA SER A 161 12.80 15.22 4.87
C SER A 161 12.34 13.97 4.10
N VAL A 162 11.13 13.54 4.44
CA VAL A 162 10.38 12.48 3.75
C VAL A 162 8.92 12.89 3.66
N PRO A 163 8.19 12.58 2.57
CA PRO A 163 6.76 12.86 2.48
C PRO A 163 5.91 12.05 3.47
N LYS A 164 4.63 12.44 3.61
CA LYS A 164 3.62 11.58 4.24
C LYS A 164 3.58 10.22 3.51
N ASP A 165 3.27 9.15 4.25
CA ASP A 165 3.05 7.79 3.71
C ASP A 165 4.31 7.17 3.07
N SER A 166 5.48 7.60 3.54
CA SER A 166 6.78 7.07 3.12
C SER A 166 7.04 5.67 3.68
N VAL A 167 7.41 4.74 2.79
CA VAL A 167 7.65 3.34 3.12
C VAL A 167 8.90 3.19 3.98
N ARG A 168 8.70 2.74 5.23
CA ARG A 168 9.76 2.50 6.21
C ARG A 168 10.40 1.11 6.03
N THR A 169 11.68 1.01 6.37
CA THR A 169 12.40 -0.27 6.37
C THR A 169 12.16 -1.10 7.64
N CYS A 170 12.04 -0.41 8.78
CA CYS A 170 11.81 -1.01 10.10
C CYS A 170 10.84 -0.17 10.96
N PRO A 171 10.07 -0.82 11.87
CA PRO A 171 9.16 -0.13 12.78
C PRO A 171 9.92 0.75 13.76
N GLY A 172 9.38 1.94 14.07
CA GLY A 172 10.00 2.88 15.01
C GLY A 172 11.33 3.49 14.57
N MET A 173 11.83 3.16 13.37
CA MET A 173 13.09 3.70 12.86
C MET A 173 12.88 4.87 11.89
N HIS A 174 13.90 5.72 11.82
CA HIS A 174 14.01 6.90 10.95
C HIS A 174 14.65 6.56 9.59
N MET A 175 14.35 5.36 9.06
CA MET A 175 14.91 4.84 7.82
C MET A 175 13.81 4.46 6.83
N TYR A 176 13.97 4.96 5.62
CA TYR A 176 12.99 4.90 4.53
C TYR A 176 13.66 4.43 3.23
N ILE A 177 12.85 3.97 2.30
CA ILE A 177 13.34 3.47 1.00
C ILE A 177 13.48 4.66 0.05
N GLY A 178 14.68 4.84 -0.50
CA GLY A 178 14.99 5.94 -1.41
C GLY A 178 15.56 5.48 -2.74
N LYS A 179 15.54 6.39 -3.72
CA LYS A 179 16.35 6.29 -4.94
C LYS A 179 16.91 7.64 -5.36
N ASN A 180 17.91 7.63 -6.20
CA ASN A 180 18.26 8.76 -7.05
C ASN A 180 18.54 8.26 -8.48
N LYS A 181 19.13 9.10 -9.34
CA LYS A 181 19.46 8.72 -10.73
C LYS A 181 20.45 7.56 -10.87
N TYR A 182 21.13 7.15 -9.80
CA TYR A 182 22.15 6.09 -9.80
C TYR A 182 21.63 4.75 -9.27
N GLY A 183 20.56 4.72 -8.46
CA GLY A 183 19.98 3.48 -7.93
C GLY A 183 19.16 3.63 -6.66
N LEU A 184 18.81 2.47 -6.07
CA LEU A 184 18.10 2.34 -4.80
C LEU A 184 19.05 2.39 -3.60
N GLY A 185 18.52 2.82 -2.46
CA GLY A 185 19.23 2.81 -1.17
C GLY A 185 18.32 3.18 -0.01
N LYS A 186 18.91 3.70 1.07
CA LYS A 186 18.20 4.13 2.29
C LYS A 186 18.23 5.64 2.46
N VAL A 187 17.14 6.24 2.91
CA VAL A 187 17.10 7.62 3.43
C VAL A 187 17.13 7.54 4.95
N SER A 188 18.11 8.19 5.58
CA SER A 188 18.15 8.39 7.03
C SER A 188 17.72 9.82 7.36
N THR A 189 16.57 9.97 8.01
CA THR A 189 16.08 11.32 8.40
C THR A 189 16.84 11.88 9.60
N LYS A 190 17.49 11.00 10.39
CA LYS A 190 18.41 11.37 11.46
C LYS A 190 19.71 11.98 10.91
N ASP A 191 20.31 11.33 9.92
CA ASP A 191 21.60 11.73 9.36
C ASP A 191 21.44 12.73 8.19
N LYS A 192 20.19 12.99 7.79
CA LYS A 192 19.76 13.96 6.77
C LYS A 192 20.26 13.68 5.35
N VAL A 193 20.47 12.42 5.02
CA VAL A 193 21.02 11.98 3.73
C VAL A 193 20.40 10.70 3.20
N PHE A 194 20.45 10.54 1.89
CA PHE A 194 20.30 9.28 1.16
C PHE A 194 21.67 8.60 1.03
N TYR A 195 21.72 7.31 1.36
CA TYR A 195 22.89 6.45 1.25
C TYR A 195 22.68 5.43 0.13
N LEU A 196 23.56 5.45 -0.87
CA LEU A 196 23.58 4.57 -2.03
C LEU A 196 24.74 3.56 -1.91
N PRO A 197 24.48 2.24 -1.96
CA PRO A 197 25.53 1.24 -2.17
C PRO A 197 26.00 1.24 -3.63
N TRP A 198 27.32 1.31 -3.84
CA TRP A 198 27.92 1.21 -5.17
C TRP A 198 29.39 0.79 -5.13
N GLU A 199 29.76 -0.25 -5.88
CA GLU A 199 31.12 -0.77 -6.10
C GLU A 199 31.99 -0.83 -4.82
N GLY A 200 31.44 -1.40 -3.75
CA GLY A 200 32.12 -1.58 -2.46
C GLY A 200 32.02 -0.39 -1.50
N SER A 201 31.43 0.74 -1.94
CA SER A 201 31.41 2.01 -1.21
C SER A 201 29.99 2.51 -0.92
N GLU A 202 29.85 3.33 0.13
CA GLU A 202 28.61 4.07 0.43
C GLU A 202 28.74 5.51 -0.03
N TYR A 203 27.83 5.94 -0.92
CA TYR A 203 27.75 7.32 -1.41
C TYR A 203 26.62 8.06 -0.72
N LYS A 204 26.86 9.32 -0.35
CA LYS A 204 25.94 10.15 0.45
C LYS A 204 25.40 11.29 -0.43
N TYR A 205 24.07 11.45 -0.50
CA TYR A 205 23.41 12.50 -1.27
C TYR A 205 22.36 13.22 -0.42
N THR A 206 22.21 14.53 -0.62
CA THR A 206 21.19 15.35 0.07
C THR A 206 19.88 15.50 -0.70
N SER A 207 19.84 15.13 -1.99
CA SER A 207 18.63 15.13 -2.83
C SER A 207 18.39 13.73 -3.38
N TYR A 208 17.14 13.29 -3.32
CA TYR A 208 16.70 11.92 -3.58
C TYR A 208 15.19 11.89 -3.81
N GLN A 209 14.67 10.71 -4.15
CA GLN A 209 13.25 10.41 -4.17
C GLN A 209 12.95 9.35 -3.11
N VAL A 210 11.81 9.49 -2.42
CA VAL A 210 11.34 8.58 -1.39
C VAL A 210 10.18 7.75 -1.96
N LEU A 211 10.13 6.46 -1.64
CA LEU A 211 8.99 5.60 -1.99
C LEU A 211 7.84 5.87 -1.02
N THR A 212 6.66 6.17 -1.55
CA THR A 212 5.43 6.42 -0.78
C THR A 212 4.26 5.60 -1.32
N THR A 213 3.31 5.27 -0.45
CA THR A 213 1.98 4.78 -0.86
C THR A 213 1.05 5.96 -1.10
N ASN A 214 0.36 6.00 -2.24
CA ASN A 214 -0.58 7.06 -2.57
C ASN A 214 -1.96 6.75 -1.97
N GLU A 215 -2.27 7.39 -0.84
CA GLU A 215 -3.56 7.26 -0.16
C GLU A 215 -4.71 8.07 -0.80
N ASN A 216 -4.47 8.84 -1.87
CA ASN A 216 -5.52 9.62 -2.55
C ASN A 216 -6.40 8.73 -3.44
N ILE A 217 -7.04 7.74 -2.81
CA ILE A 217 -8.04 6.87 -3.39
C ILE A 217 -9.35 7.68 -3.50
N ILE A 218 -9.47 8.46 -4.57
CA ILE A 218 -10.64 9.31 -4.85
C ILE A 218 -11.94 8.47 -4.92
N SER A 219 -11.85 7.20 -5.33
CA SER A 219 -12.92 6.22 -5.15
C SER A 219 -12.41 4.78 -5.21
N GLN A 220 -12.89 3.92 -4.32
CA GLN A 220 -12.88 2.46 -4.51
C GLN A 220 -14.26 2.01 -4.99
N LYS A 221 -14.30 1.11 -5.97
CA LYS A 221 -15.52 0.51 -6.49
C LYS A 221 -15.50 -0.99 -6.22
N ILE A 222 -16.29 -1.43 -5.25
CA ILE A 222 -16.43 -2.83 -4.88
C ILE A 222 -17.53 -3.45 -5.75
N TYR A 223 -17.17 -4.51 -6.48
CA TYR A 223 -18.08 -5.33 -7.28
C TYR A 223 -17.85 -6.81 -6.94
N ASP A 224 -18.83 -7.67 -7.23
CA ASP A 224 -18.72 -9.14 -7.07
C ASP A 224 -18.36 -9.60 -5.64
N VAL A 225 -19.06 -9.05 -4.63
CA VAL A 225 -18.91 -9.47 -3.23
C VAL A 225 -19.39 -10.90 -3.05
N LYS A 226 -18.46 -11.81 -2.76
CA LYS A 226 -18.73 -13.24 -2.50
C LYS A 226 -18.59 -13.55 -1.01
N TYR A 227 -19.69 -13.98 -0.40
CA TYR A 227 -19.73 -14.43 0.99
C TYR A 227 -19.18 -15.86 1.10
N ASN A 228 -18.27 -16.10 2.05
CA ASN A 228 -17.90 -17.46 2.43
C ASN A 228 -19.01 -18.05 3.33
N THR A 229 -19.95 -18.76 2.72
CA THR A 229 -21.06 -19.42 3.44
C THR A 229 -20.63 -20.66 4.21
N ASP A 230 -19.54 -21.32 3.78
CA ASP A 230 -19.12 -22.63 4.29
C ASP A 230 -18.59 -22.56 5.73
N GLU A 231 -18.08 -21.39 6.14
CA GLU A 231 -17.59 -21.11 7.50
C GLU A 231 -18.58 -20.25 8.32
N SER A 232 -19.82 -20.05 7.83
CA SER A 232 -20.80 -19.19 8.48
C SER A 232 -21.27 -19.75 9.83
N LYS A 233 -21.43 -18.86 10.83
CA LYS A 233 -21.96 -19.20 12.16
C LYS A 233 -23.37 -18.66 12.30
N ILE A 234 -24.34 -19.56 12.48
CA ILE A 234 -25.71 -19.18 12.81
C ILE A 234 -25.75 -18.75 14.28
N ILE A 235 -26.04 -17.48 14.52
CA ILE A 235 -26.30 -16.95 15.86
C ILE A 235 -27.81 -17.02 16.09
N GLN A 236 -28.25 -17.88 17.02
CA GLN A 236 -29.65 -17.92 17.44
C GLN A 236 -29.92 -16.79 18.44
N TYR A 237 -30.91 -15.95 18.12
CA TYR A 237 -31.46 -14.94 19.01
C TYR A 237 -32.79 -15.43 19.60
N PRO A 238 -33.26 -14.85 20.72
CA PRO A 238 -34.62 -15.10 21.22
C PRO A 238 -35.67 -14.79 20.15
N PRO A 239 -36.80 -15.51 20.12
CA PRO A 239 -37.86 -15.27 19.13
C PRO A 239 -38.50 -13.89 19.32
N GLU A 240 -38.60 -13.13 18.22
CA GLU A 240 -39.31 -11.84 18.16
C GLU A 240 -40.70 -11.96 17.52
N VAL A 241 -41.67 -11.21 18.06
CA VAL A 241 -43.03 -11.12 17.51
C VAL A 241 -43.10 -9.92 16.57
N ILE A 242 -42.97 -10.18 15.26
CA ILE A 242 -42.87 -9.14 14.21
C ILE A 242 -44.15 -8.28 14.10
N ARG A 243 -45.33 -8.88 14.32
CA ARG A 243 -46.58 -8.13 14.51
C ARG A 243 -47.67 -9.04 15.09
N GLU A 244 -48.25 -8.64 16.22
CA GLU A 244 -49.41 -9.32 16.78
C GLU A 244 -50.70 -8.67 16.27
N LYS A 245 -51.51 -9.41 15.52
CA LYS A 245 -52.90 -9.02 15.21
C LYS A 245 -53.82 -9.78 16.15
N GLN A 246 -54.46 -9.07 17.08
CA GLN A 246 -55.54 -9.67 17.87
C GLN A 246 -56.69 -10.11 16.95
N PRO A 247 -57.28 -11.30 17.15
CA PRO A 247 -58.49 -11.71 16.44
C PRO A 247 -59.68 -10.82 16.86
N SER A 248 -60.30 -10.13 15.90
CA SER A 248 -61.56 -9.42 16.12
C SER A 248 -62.73 -10.41 16.14
N ALA A 249 -63.08 -10.93 17.31
CA ALA A 249 -64.24 -11.81 17.48
C ALA A 249 -65.54 -11.01 17.55
N THR A 250 -66.14 -10.72 16.38
CA THR A 250 -67.47 -10.10 16.31
C THR A 250 -68.56 -11.17 16.45
N MET A 251 -68.95 -11.50 17.69
CA MET A 251 -70.15 -12.29 17.93
C MET A 251 -71.39 -11.50 17.52
N LYS A 252 -72.05 -11.90 16.43
CA LYS A 252 -73.46 -11.56 16.24
C LYS A 252 -74.28 -12.49 17.14
N ALA A 253 -75.02 -11.93 18.07
CA ALA A 253 -76.09 -12.64 18.75
C ALA A 253 -77.34 -12.56 17.86
N ASP A 254 -77.82 -13.70 17.38
CA ASP A 254 -79.09 -13.77 16.68
C ASP A 254 -80.23 -13.52 17.69
N GLN A 255 -81.01 -12.45 17.47
CA GLN A 255 -82.22 -12.20 18.24
C GLN A 255 -83.37 -13.05 17.69
N TRP A 256 -84.03 -13.75 18.61
CA TRP A 256 -85.29 -14.48 18.41
C TRP A 256 -86.48 -13.55 18.64
#